data_AF-A0A661IBD8-F1
#
_entry.id   AF-A0A661IBD8-F1
#
_cell.length_a   1.000
_cell.length_b   1.000
_cell.length_c   1.000
_cell.angle_alpha   90.00
_cell.angle_beta   90.00
_cell.angle_gamma   90.00
#
_symmetry.space_group_name_H-M   'P 1'
#
loop_
_entity.id
_entity.type
_entity.pdbx_description
1 polymer ?
#
loop_
_entity_poly.entity_id
_entity_poly.type
_entity_poly.pdbx_seq_one_letter_code
_entity_poly.pdbx_strand_id
1 'polypeptide(L)'
;MKIFLTFMIIFNSLLMAADSAKSNKERKARAEKQLKKEMENEKKYAKEQTFYSEKNYDFKGAEVNKDSLDSVPELEPQYDFDMDSVYD
;
A
#
# COMPACT_ATOMS: atom_id res chain seq x y z
N MET A 1 3.13 -35.54 52.15
CA MET A 1 2.47 -35.44 50.83
C MET A 1 1.83 -34.09 50.56
N LYS A 2 1.01 -33.53 51.46
CA LYS A 2 0.32 -32.24 51.22
C LYS A 2 1.27 -31.08 50.85
N ILE A 3 2.37 -30.91 51.57
CA ILE A 3 3.38 -29.86 51.30
C ILE A 3 4.03 -30.00 49.92
N PHE A 4 4.34 -31.24 49.50
CA PHE A 4 4.90 -31.53 48.19
C PHE A 4 3.94 -31.14 47.06
N LEU A 5 2.66 -31.41 47.26
CA LEU A 5 1.60 -31.11 46.29
C LEU A 5 1.38 -29.59 46.18
N THR A 6 1.41 -28.87 47.30
CA THR A 6 1.40 -27.40 47.31
C THR A 6 2.60 -26.81 46.59
N PHE A 7 3.80 -27.37 46.79
CA PHE A 7 5.02 -26.91 46.13
C PHE A 7 4.97 -27.13 44.62
N MET A 8 4.41 -28.26 44.18
CA MET A 8 4.23 -28.57 42.76
C MET A 8 3.27 -27.59 42.09
N ILE A 9 2.18 -27.20 42.76
CA ILE A 9 1.22 -26.21 42.24
C ILE A 9 1.87 -24.83 42.11
N ILE A 10 2.61 -24.39 43.14
CA ILE A 10 3.31 -23.09 43.11
C ILE A 10 4.35 -23.07 41.99
N PHE A 11 5.14 -24.14 41.83
CA PHE A 11 6.17 -24.21 40.80
C PHE A 11 5.60 -24.14 39.38
N ASN A 12 4.50 -24.86 39.11
CA ASN A 12 3.83 -24.80 37.80
C ASN A 12 3.23 -23.40 37.51
N SER A 13 2.70 -22.73 38.53
CA SER A 13 2.17 -21.36 38.37
C SER A 13 3.25 -20.34 38.02
N LEU A 14 4.47 -20.50 38.55
CA LEU A 14 5.63 -19.66 38.23
C LEU A 14 6.11 -19.86 36.78
N LEU A 15 6.13 -21.10 36.30
CA LEU A 15 6.51 -21.41 34.91
C LEU A 15 5.54 -20.80 33.90
N MET A 16 4.22 -20.93 34.12
CA MET A 16 3.21 -20.29 33.27
C MET A 16 3.33 -18.76 33.26
N ALA A 17 3.58 -18.15 34.43
CA ALA A 17 3.75 -16.70 34.53
C ALA A 17 4.99 -16.22 33.73
N ALA A 18 6.11 -16.94 33.81
CA ALA A 18 7.33 -16.60 33.09
C ALA A 18 7.15 -16.67 31.55
N ASP A 19 6.50 -17.72 31.05
CA ASP A 19 6.20 -17.86 29.61
C ASP A 19 5.22 -16.78 29.13
N SER A 20 4.23 -16.43 29.95
CA SER A 20 3.29 -15.35 29.62
C SER A 20 4.00 -13.99 29.51
N ALA A 21 4.95 -13.71 30.39
CA ALA A 21 5.73 -12.47 30.38
C ALA A 21 6.65 -12.39 29.16
N LYS A 22 7.30 -13.51 28.80
CA LYS A 22 8.13 -13.61 27.60
C LYS A 22 7.31 -13.43 26.32
N SER A 23 6.18 -14.13 26.22
CA SER A 23 5.23 -14.00 25.11
C SER A 23 4.72 -12.57 24.94
N ASN A 24 4.37 -11.89 26.03
CA ASN A 24 3.90 -10.52 26.00
C ASN A 24 5.00 -9.53 25.53
N LYS A 25 6.24 -9.73 25.99
CA LYS A 25 7.41 -8.96 25.53
C LYS A 25 7.66 -9.13 24.02
N GLU A 26 7.58 -10.36 23.51
CA GLU A 26 7.75 -10.64 22.08
C GLU A 26 6.60 -10.09 21.22
N ARG A 27 5.37 -10.10 21.73
CA ARG A 27 4.22 -9.46 21.07
C ARG A 27 4.42 -7.95 20.98
N LYS A 28 4.85 -7.30 22.07
CA LYS A 28 5.11 -5.85 22.09
C LYS A 28 6.22 -5.46 21.11
N ALA A 29 7.32 -6.20 21.08
CA ALA A 29 8.43 -5.94 20.15
C ALA A 29 7.99 -6.08 18.68
N ARG A 30 7.14 -7.06 18.36
CA ARG A 30 6.56 -7.21 17.01
C ARG A 30 5.64 -6.05 16.66
N ALA A 31 4.78 -5.62 17.58
CA ALA A 31 3.89 -4.49 17.36
C ALA A 31 4.67 -3.19 17.09
N GLU A 32 5.69 -2.90 17.88
CA GLU A 32 6.57 -1.73 17.68
C GLU A 32 7.28 -1.77 16.32
N LYS A 33 7.76 -2.96 15.91
CA LYS A 33 8.38 -3.12 14.59
C LYS A 33 7.42 -2.85 13.44
N GLN A 34 6.17 -3.34 13.53
CA GLN A 34 5.15 -3.10 12.52
C GLN A 34 4.73 -1.63 12.49
N LEU A 35 4.54 -1.00 13.64
CA LEU A 35 4.24 0.42 13.74
C LEU A 35 5.32 1.27 13.05
N LYS A 36 6.59 0.96 13.30
CA LYS A 36 7.71 1.66 12.64
C LYS A 36 7.68 1.50 11.12
N LYS A 37 7.40 0.28 10.64
CA LYS A 37 7.30 0.00 9.20
C LYS A 37 6.16 0.78 8.55
N GLU A 38 4.98 0.82 9.18
CA GLU A 38 3.84 1.57 8.64
C GLU A 38 4.09 3.09 8.64
N MET A 39 4.75 3.63 9.67
CA MET A 39 5.15 5.04 9.65
C MET A 39 6.14 5.36 8.52
N GLU A 40 7.05 4.44 8.18
CA GLU A 40 7.97 4.60 7.04
C GLU A 40 7.23 4.53 5.70
N ASN A 41 6.26 3.62 5.57
CA ASN A 41 5.40 3.52 4.39
C ASN A 41 4.57 4.80 4.20
N GLU A 42 3.94 5.31 5.26
CA GLU A 42 3.11 6.51 5.22
C GLU A 42 3.91 7.74 4.80
N LYS A 43 5.15 7.90 5.31
CA LYS A 43 6.06 8.95 4.85
C LYS A 43 6.40 8.84 3.37
N LYS A 44 6.62 7.62 2.86
CA LYS A 44 6.87 7.38 1.44
C LYS A 44 5.65 7.77 0.60
N TYR A 45 4.45 7.34 0.99
CA TYR A 45 3.22 7.67 0.28
C TYR A 45 2.90 9.16 0.31
N ALA A 46 3.13 9.86 1.41
CA ALA A 46 2.96 11.32 1.47
C ALA A 46 3.88 12.05 0.47
N LYS A 47 5.12 11.58 0.30
CA LYS A 47 6.06 12.11 -0.69
C LYS A 47 5.60 11.83 -2.12
N GLU A 48 5.15 10.61 -2.41
CA GLU A 48 4.63 10.24 -3.73
C GLU A 48 3.33 10.99 -4.07
N GLN A 49 2.43 11.15 -3.10
CA GLN A 49 1.21 11.94 -3.27
C GLN A 49 1.54 13.40 -3.62
N THR A 50 2.59 13.95 -3.04
CA THR A 50 3.07 15.31 -3.38
C THR A 50 3.57 15.38 -4.83
N PHE A 51 4.21 14.33 -5.33
CA PHE A 51 4.65 14.23 -6.73
C PHE A 51 3.46 14.10 -7.71
N TYR A 52 2.39 13.38 -7.35
CA TYR A 52 1.20 13.27 -8.21
C TYR A 52 0.20 14.42 -8.05
N SER A 53 0.45 15.33 -7.11
CA SER A 53 -0.43 16.48 -6.91
C SER A 53 -0.13 17.55 -7.96
N GLU A 54 -1.10 17.80 -8.84
CA GLU A 54 -1.00 18.79 -9.92
C GLU A 54 -0.55 20.18 -9.44
N LYS A 55 -0.83 20.52 -8.18
CA LYS A 55 -0.47 21.80 -7.55
C LYS A 55 1.03 22.12 -7.59
N ASN A 56 1.89 21.12 -7.73
CA ASN A 56 3.35 21.29 -7.72
C ASN A 56 3.98 21.30 -9.12
N TYR A 57 3.18 21.17 -10.19
CA TYR A 57 3.66 21.09 -11.57
C TYR A 57 2.96 22.14 -12.43
N ASP A 58 3.75 22.87 -13.23
CA ASP A 58 3.20 23.80 -14.20
C ASP A 58 2.97 23.08 -15.53
N PHE A 59 1.71 22.66 -15.75
CA PHE A 59 1.31 22.00 -16.99
C PHE A 59 1.06 22.98 -18.14
N LYS A 60 1.11 24.30 -17.92
CA LYS A 60 0.85 25.30 -18.96
C LYS A 60 1.89 25.26 -20.08
N GLY A 61 3.12 24.85 -19.78
CA GLY A 61 4.17 24.70 -20.79
C GLY A 61 3.94 23.57 -21.80
N ALA A 62 3.04 22.62 -21.48
CA ALA A 62 2.64 21.51 -22.36
C ALA A 62 1.22 21.67 -22.90
N GLU A 63 0.58 22.84 -22.68
CA GLU A 63 -0.78 23.10 -23.12
C GLU A 63 -0.80 23.22 -24.66
N VAL A 64 -1.54 22.32 -25.31
CA VAL A 64 -1.68 22.32 -26.76
C VAL A 64 -2.56 23.49 -27.17
N ASN A 65 -2.06 24.30 -28.09
CA ASN A 65 -2.86 25.38 -28.66
C ASN A 65 -4.03 24.79 -29.45
N LYS A 66 -5.26 25.00 -28.98
CA LYS A 66 -6.46 24.51 -29.65
C LYS A 66 -6.63 25.14 -31.04
N ASP A 67 -6.18 26.37 -31.22
CA ASP A 67 -6.25 27.07 -32.52
C ASP A 67 -5.30 26.44 -33.55
N SER A 68 -4.33 25.62 -33.11
CA SER A 68 -3.48 24.85 -34.03
C SER A 68 -4.19 23.62 -34.62
N LEU A 69 -5.32 23.18 -34.05
CA LEU A 69 -6.07 22.04 -34.58
C LEU A 69 -6.61 22.31 -35.98
N ASP A 70 -6.96 23.56 -36.30
CA ASP A 70 -7.45 23.97 -37.62
C ASP A 70 -6.39 23.80 -38.73
N SER A 71 -5.12 23.74 -38.36
CA SER A 71 -4.00 23.51 -39.28
C SER A 71 -3.64 22.04 -39.49
N VAL A 72 -4.24 21.14 -38.69
CA VAL A 72 -4.03 19.69 -38.82
C VAL A 72 -4.93 19.19 -39.94
N PRO A 73 -4.37 18.59 -41.01
CA PRO A 73 -5.18 18.05 -42.09
C PRO A 73 -6.05 16.91 -41.57
N GLU A 74 -7.33 16.97 -41.92
CA GLU A 74 -8.28 15.91 -41.61
C GLU A 74 -7.91 14.68 -42.44
N LEU A 75 -7.59 13.57 -41.76
CA LEU A 75 -7.24 12.31 -42.41
C LEU A 75 -8.52 11.54 -42.70
N GLU A 76 -8.97 11.55 -43.95
CA GLU A 76 -10.02 10.64 -44.38
C GLU A 76 -9.49 9.19 -44.43
N PRO A 77 -10.25 8.21 -43.94
CA PRO A 77 -9.90 6.81 -44.12
C PRO A 77 -9.83 6.50 -45.62
N GLN A 78 -8.67 6.06 -46.11
CA GLN A 78 -8.50 5.68 -47.53
C GLN A 78 -9.18 4.34 -47.89
N TYR A 79 -9.89 3.73 -46.95
CA TYR A 79 -10.62 2.50 -47.13
C TYR A 79 -12.06 2.70 -46.70
N ASP A 80 -12.98 2.41 -47.61
CA ASP A 80 -14.36 2.12 -47.24
C ASP A 80 -14.31 0.85 -46.39
N PHE A 81 -14.67 0.95 -45.11
CA PHE A 81 -14.74 -0.20 -44.20
C PHE A 81 -15.99 -1.03 -44.57
N ASP A 82 -15.93 -1.69 -45.73
CA ASP A 82 -16.93 -2.66 -46.13
C ASP A 82 -16.77 -3.93 -45.29
N MET A 83 -17.44 -3.91 -44.13
CA MET A 83 -17.51 -5.02 -43.18
C MET A 83 -18.61 -6.02 -43.54
N ASP A 84 -19.33 -5.82 -44.66
CA ASP A 84 -20.44 -6.70 -45.07
C ASP A 84 -19.93 -8.08 -45.49
N SER A 85 -18.63 -8.21 -45.84
CA SER A 85 -17.99 -9.49 -46.17
C SER A 85 -17.59 -10.36 -44.95
N VAL A 86 -17.68 -9.83 -43.72
CA VAL A 86 -17.21 -10.53 -42.50
C VAL A 86 -18.31 -11.38 -41.85
N TYR A 87 -19.58 -11.14 -42.19
CA TYR A 87 -20.73 -11.83 -41.63
C TYR A 87 -21.49 -12.61 -42.72
N ASP A 88 -20.92 -13.74 -43.16
CA ASP A 88 -21.63 -14.82 -43.89
C ASP A 88 -22.24 -15.83 -42.90
#